data_AF-A0A191ZFN2-F1
#
_entry.id   AF-A0A191ZFN2-F1
#
_cell.length_a   1.000
_cell.length_b   1.000
_cell.length_c   1.000
_cell.angle_alpha   90.00
_cell.angle_beta   90.00
_cell.angle_gamma   90.00
#
_symmetry.space_group_name_H-M   'P 1'
#
loop_
_entity.id
_entity.type
_entity.pdbx_description
1 polymer ?
#
loop_
_entity_poly.entity_id
_entity_poly.type
_entity_poly.pdbx_seq_one_letter_code
_entity_poly.pdbx_strand_id
1 'polypeptide(L)'
;MAGHKKHKPIRYDKKKPAGTGAHNAVQNPEPRTGMARAASGEAVRPPSPVQLGLKAGRATLAFDAADTLFFRESRPMEAMGELQSVFPPPMRTLAGAVRTLIGESAAVDWQAYRAEPAHSLRQIIGYDEELGSLSFRGVWLALNGERLYPAPLHLLRKPAPLHLPGEAARIYPLHLDKSPVWCDLGRRVRLPALPEDRHARGARPMEDTWLTREGLARVLAGHLPDPAQLRTADQLFFRESRVGIARDNRRRTVIEGMLYQTRHIRPQPALSIEVDASGLPDSLPNESLVRLGGEGRAARLSVLQKAVDLPAPGAGSGQGIALYLLTPLLMPGGAWLGFARQESGEAGTPTVWTGTLNGIALTLHGAVTGKALRSGGWDMTNQLPRPVTSFVPAGSVFFCTVEGDVQAACEALHDRQIGVQTEYGYGHLAVGPWQDQ
;
A
#
# COMPACT_ATOMS: atom_id res chain seq x y z
N MET A 1 16.36 14.42 53.61
CA MET A 1 14.99 13.92 53.32
C MET A 1 14.59 14.50 51.98
N ALA A 2 14.14 13.80 50.94
CA ALA A 2 13.69 12.43 50.78
C ALA A 2 14.11 11.93 49.38
N GLY A 3 14.54 10.66 49.29
CA GLY A 3 15.02 10.04 48.05
C GLY A 3 13.87 9.64 47.12
N HIS A 4 14.05 9.91 45.81
CA HIS A 4 13.20 9.41 44.74
C HIS A 4 13.45 7.90 44.54
N LYS A 5 12.46 7.06 44.87
CA LYS A 5 12.46 5.64 44.52
C LYS A 5 12.13 5.47 43.04
N LYS A 6 13.10 5.01 42.25
CA LYS A 6 12.87 4.47 40.90
C LYS A 6 12.09 3.15 41.01
N HIS A 7 10.88 3.08 40.46
CA HIS A 7 10.18 1.80 40.30
C HIS A 7 10.81 1.00 39.15
N LYS A 8 11.17 -0.26 39.43
CA LYS A 8 11.65 -1.24 38.43
C LYS A 8 10.48 -1.73 37.56
N PRO A 9 10.71 -2.04 36.27
CA PRO A 9 9.68 -2.61 35.40
C PRO A 9 9.30 -4.02 35.87
N ILE A 10 7.99 -4.30 35.84
CA ILE A 10 7.39 -5.58 36.24
C ILE A 10 7.66 -6.61 35.14
N ARG A 11 8.34 -7.71 35.50
CA ARG A 11 8.47 -8.91 34.66
C ARG A 11 7.21 -9.77 34.79
N TYR A 12 6.65 -10.21 33.67
CA TYR A 12 5.57 -11.18 33.62
C TYR A 12 6.14 -12.61 33.64
N ASP A 13 6.00 -13.32 34.75
CA ASP A 13 6.22 -14.78 34.81
C ASP A 13 4.96 -15.52 34.36
N LYS A 14 5.09 -16.36 33.33
CA LYS A 14 4.04 -17.28 32.89
C LYS A 14 3.88 -18.41 33.91
N LYS A 15 2.76 -18.44 34.63
CA LYS A 15 2.32 -19.62 35.39
C LYS A 15 1.90 -20.73 34.41
N LYS A 16 2.54 -21.90 34.52
CA LYS A 16 2.09 -23.18 33.95
C LYS A 16 0.70 -23.56 34.50
N PRO A 17 -0.22 -24.15 33.71
CA PRO A 17 -1.32 -24.90 34.27
C PRO A 17 -0.85 -26.33 34.60
N ALA A 18 -1.08 -26.72 35.85
CA ALA A 18 -1.02 -28.11 36.31
C ALA A 18 -2.41 -28.75 36.16
N GLY A 19 -2.43 -30.06 35.95
CA GLY A 19 -3.54 -30.90 36.41
C GLY A 19 -4.49 -31.41 35.32
N THR A 20 -4.14 -32.59 34.83
CA THR A 20 -5.00 -33.62 34.24
C THR A 20 -6.34 -33.79 34.96
N GLY A 21 -7.44 -33.69 34.19
CA GLY A 21 -8.77 -34.15 34.59
C GLY A 21 -9.35 -35.02 33.47
N ALA A 22 -9.56 -36.30 33.76
CA ALA A 22 -10.07 -37.31 32.85
C ALA A 22 -11.51 -36.98 32.40
N HIS A 23 -11.76 -37.00 31.09
CA HIS A 23 -13.11 -36.99 30.53
C HIS A 23 -13.45 -38.37 29.95
N ASN A 24 -14.55 -38.91 30.46
CA ASN A 24 -15.19 -40.15 30.04
C ASN A 24 -15.52 -40.13 28.54
N ALA A 25 -15.14 -41.21 27.87
CA ALA A 25 -15.53 -41.54 26.51
C ALA A 25 -17.02 -41.90 26.48
N VAL A 26 -17.81 -41.16 25.70
CA VAL A 26 -19.15 -41.55 25.28
C VAL A 26 -19.04 -42.06 23.85
N GLN A 27 -19.37 -43.35 23.68
CA GLN A 27 -19.40 -44.05 22.41
C GLN A 27 -20.58 -43.55 21.55
N ASN A 28 -20.30 -43.15 20.31
CA ASN A 28 -21.32 -42.96 19.27
C ASN A 28 -21.46 -44.25 18.45
N PRO A 29 -22.68 -44.76 18.17
CA PRO A 29 -22.86 -45.89 17.28
C PRO A 29 -22.82 -45.49 15.80
N GLU A 30 -22.34 -46.43 14.98
CA GLU A 30 -22.15 -46.40 13.53
C GLU A 30 -23.44 -46.14 12.69
N PRO A 31 -23.29 -45.69 11.43
CA PRO A 31 -24.41 -45.23 10.60
C PRO A 31 -25.16 -46.39 9.93
N ARG A 32 -26.50 -46.27 9.88
CA ARG A 32 -27.38 -47.16 9.13
C ARG A 32 -27.38 -46.83 7.63
N THR A 33 -27.13 -47.86 6.84
CA THR A 33 -27.31 -47.95 5.39
C THR A 33 -28.79 -47.76 5.00
N GLY A 34 -29.03 -46.89 4.02
CA GLY A 34 -30.37 -46.62 3.46
C GLY A 34 -30.30 -46.47 1.94
N MET A 35 -31.14 -47.25 1.26
CA MET A 35 -31.17 -47.53 -0.17
C MET A 35 -31.45 -46.33 -1.10
N ALA A 36 -30.92 -46.48 -2.31
CA ALA A 36 -31.05 -45.61 -3.46
C ALA A 36 -32.50 -45.43 -3.96
N ARG A 37 -32.79 -44.20 -4.42
CA ARG A 37 -33.86 -43.91 -5.39
C ARG A 37 -33.25 -43.11 -6.54
N ALA A 38 -33.34 -43.68 -7.74
CA ALA A 38 -32.95 -43.06 -8.99
C ALA A 38 -33.95 -41.95 -9.35
N ALA A 39 -33.43 -40.74 -9.62
CA ALA A 39 -34.16 -39.66 -10.26
C ALA A 39 -33.35 -39.22 -11.50
N SER A 40 -33.95 -39.41 -12.66
CA SER A 40 -33.49 -38.94 -13.96
C SER A 40 -33.56 -37.41 -14.01
N GLY A 41 -32.41 -36.75 -14.13
CA GLY A 41 -32.30 -35.34 -14.43
C GLY A 41 -31.15 -35.13 -15.41
N GLU A 42 -31.42 -34.51 -16.55
CA GLU A 42 -30.42 -34.15 -17.55
C GLU A 42 -29.30 -33.31 -16.92
N ALA A 43 -28.09 -33.85 -16.95
CA ALA A 43 -26.90 -33.14 -16.49
C ALA A 43 -26.53 -32.05 -17.50
N VAL A 44 -26.87 -30.80 -17.19
CA VAL A 44 -26.25 -29.63 -17.81
C VAL A 44 -24.75 -29.72 -17.53
N ARG A 45 -23.96 -29.98 -18.57
CA ARG A 45 -22.49 -30.01 -18.46
C ARG A 45 -22.02 -28.65 -17.92
N PRO A 46 -21.19 -28.61 -16.86
CA PRO A 46 -20.54 -27.36 -16.48
C PRO A 46 -19.72 -26.87 -17.68
N PRO A 47 -19.71 -25.56 -17.97
CA PRO A 47 -18.85 -25.03 -19.02
C PRO A 47 -17.41 -25.46 -18.70
N SER A 48 -16.73 -26.03 -19.70
CA SER A 48 -15.32 -26.39 -19.62
C SER A 48 -14.53 -25.20 -19.05
N PRO A 49 -13.57 -25.43 -18.13
CA PRO A 49 -12.75 -24.34 -17.61
C PRO A 49 -12.05 -23.71 -18.79
N VAL A 50 -12.42 -22.46 -19.08
CA VAL A 50 -11.76 -21.65 -20.08
C VAL A 50 -10.32 -21.51 -19.60
N GLN A 51 -9.39 -22.16 -20.30
CA GLN A 51 -7.95 -21.90 -20.13
C GLN A 51 -7.69 -20.48 -20.65
N LEU A 52 -7.97 -19.50 -19.79
CA LEU A 52 -7.57 -18.11 -19.98
C LEU A 52 -6.09 -18.02 -19.65
N GLY A 53 -5.28 -17.81 -20.70
CA GLY A 53 -3.84 -17.73 -20.59
C GLY A 53 -3.41 -16.68 -19.57
N LEU A 54 -2.78 -17.14 -18.48
CA LEU A 54 -2.04 -16.31 -17.56
C LEU A 54 -0.95 -15.58 -18.36
N LYS A 55 -1.09 -14.27 -18.54
CA LYS A 55 0.06 -13.44 -18.90
C LYS A 55 1.04 -13.48 -17.71
N ALA A 56 2.05 -14.34 -17.83
CA ALA A 56 3.26 -14.40 -17.01
C ALA A 56 3.14 -14.84 -15.53
N GLY A 57 2.28 -15.80 -15.19
CA GLY A 57 2.29 -16.41 -13.83
C GLY A 57 2.00 -15.44 -12.67
N ARG A 58 1.30 -14.34 -12.96
CA ARG A 58 0.90 -13.29 -12.03
C ARG A 58 -0.62 -13.32 -11.83
N ALA A 59 -1.08 -13.17 -10.59
CA ALA A 59 -2.49 -13.05 -10.23
C ALA A 59 -2.72 -11.79 -9.38
N THR A 60 -3.95 -11.29 -9.35
CA THR A 60 -4.35 -10.21 -8.43
C THR A 60 -5.08 -10.82 -7.24
N LEU A 61 -4.63 -10.53 -6.03
CA LEU A 61 -5.32 -10.89 -4.79
C LEU A 61 -6.19 -9.71 -4.36
N ALA A 62 -7.50 -9.92 -4.26
CA ALA A 62 -8.47 -8.92 -3.81
C ALA A 62 -8.91 -9.23 -2.37
N PHE A 63 -8.86 -8.22 -1.50
CA PHE A 63 -9.29 -8.29 -0.11
C PHE A 63 -10.55 -7.45 0.10
N ASP A 64 -11.66 -8.11 0.39
CA ASP A 64 -12.93 -7.47 0.73
C ASP A 64 -13.12 -7.51 2.26
N ALA A 65 -13.27 -6.35 2.89
CA ALA A 65 -13.44 -6.30 4.34
C ALA A 65 -14.76 -6.95 4.77
N ALA A 66 -14.71 -7.82 5.78
CA ALA A 66 -15.93 -8.41 6.35
C ALA A 66 -16.74 -7.41 7.20
N ASP A 67 -16.06 -6.42 7.80
CA ASP A 67 -16.66 -5.29 8.52
C ASP A 67 -15.68 -4.11 8.45
N THR A 68 -14.97 -3.83 9.53
CA THR A 68 -13.98 -2.78 9.65
C THR A 68 -12.57 -3.36 9.63
N LEU A 69 -11.64 -2.59 9.12
CA LEU A 69 -10.21 -2.90 9.13
C LEU A 69 -9.47 -1.93 10.05
N PHE A 70 -8.39 -2.40 10.65
CA PHE A 70 -7.55 -1.57 11.51
C PHE A 70 -6.08 -1.87 11.24
N PHE A 71 -5.35 -0.90 10.70
CA PHE A 71 -3.92 -0.98 10.40
C PHE A 71 -3.19 0.02 11.27
N ARG A 72 -2.76 -0.43 12.46
CA ARG A 72 -2.21 0.45 13.48
C ARG A 72 -1.04 1.29 12.95
N GLU A 73 -1.11 2.60 13.16
CA GLU A 73 0.03 3.50 12.95
C GLU A 73 1.21 3.17 13.88
N SER A 74 2.38 3.77 13.63
CA SER A 74 3.59 3.51 14.43
C SER A 74 3.60 4.16 15.82
N ARG A 75 2.53 4.88 16.21
CA ARG A 75 2.45 5.50 17.55
C ARG A 75 2.22 4.43 18.63
N PRO A 76 2.89 4.52 19.80
CA PRO A 76 2.64 3.62 20.93
C PRO A 76 1.16 3.66 21.37
N MET A 77 0.64 2.53 21.87
CA MET A 77 -0.75 2.46 22.36
C MET A 77 -1.00 3.29 23.61
N GLU A 78 0.07 3.61 24.34
CA GLU A 78 0.07 4.46 25.54
C GLU A 78 0.10 5.96 25.19
N ALA A 79 0.24 6.31 23.91
CA ALA A 79 0.20 7.70 23.49
C ALA A 79 -1.21 8.27 23.70
N MET A 80 -1.30 9.49 24.25
CA MET A 80 -2.58 10.15 24.45
C MET A 80 -3.33 10.34 23.12
N GLY A 81 -4.62 9.99 23.13
CA GLY A 81 -5.54 10.18 22.01
C GLY A 81 -5.89 8.90 21.27
N GLU A 82 -6.74 9.05 20.25
CA GLU A 82 -7.23 7.94 19.43
C GLU A 82 -6.15 7.43 18.48
N LEU A 83 -5.87 6.13 18.54
CA LEU A 83 -4.98 5.44 17.61
C LEU A 83 -5.62 5.36 16.23
N GLN A 84 -4.93 5.88 15.22
CA GLN A 84 -5.43 5.95 13.86
C GLN A 84 -5.02 4.71 13.05
N SER A 85 -5.89 4.31 12.12
CA SER A 85 -5.56 3.35 11.09
C SER A 85 -4.89 4.02 9.89
N VAL A 86 -3.80 3.45 9.41
CA VAL A 86 -3.15 3.80 8.15
C VAL A 86 -3.95 3.19 7.00
N PHE A 87 -4.23 3.97 5.95
CA PHE A 87 -4.93 3.48 4.75
C PHE A 87 -4.49 4.25 3.50
N PRO A 88 -4.24 3.59 2.34
CA PRO A 88 -4.28 2.14 2.08
C PRO A 88 -3.35 1.34 3.02
N PRO A 89 -3.58 0.03 3.23
CA PRO A 89 -2.83 -0.72 4.21
C PRO A 89 -1.34 -0.84 3.84
N PRO A 90 -0.45 -0.97 4.84
CA PRO A 90 0.94 -1.29 4.58
C PRO A 90 1.07 -2.63 3.84
N MET A 91 1.86 -2.66 2.76
CA MET A 91 2.02 -3.87 1.95
C MET A 91 2.54 -5.06 2.77
N ARG A 92 3.38 -4.82 3.78
CA ARG A 92 3.85 -5.85 4.71
C ARG A 92 2.72 -6.56 5.46
N THR A 93 1.64 -5.86 5.79
CA THR A 93 0.48 -6.47 6.43
C THR A 93 -0.27 -7.40 5.47
N LEU A 94 -0.43 -6.98 4.21
CA LEU A 94 -1.02 -7.82 3.16
C LEU A 94 -0.15 -9.04 2.87
N ALA A 95 1.17 -8.85 2.69
CA ALA A 95 2.13 -9.93 2.50
C ALA A 95 2.10 -10.92 3.67
N GLY A 96 2.03 -10.44 4.91
CA GLY A 96 1.89 -11.29 6.08
C GLY A 96 0.61 -12.13 6.07
N ALA A 97 -0.52 -11.56 5.65
CA ALA A 97 -1.77 -12.29 5.52
C ALA A 97 -1.68 -13.38 4.44
N VAL A 98 -1.08 -13.08 3.27
CA VAL A 98 -0.88 -14.05 2.19
C VAL A 98 0.06 -15.19 2.61
N ARG A 99 1.20 -14.85 3.23
CA ARG A 99 2.16 -15.85 3.75
C ARG A 99 1.52 -16.77 4.78
N THR A 100 0.69 -16.21 5.67
CA THR A 100 -0.04 -16.97 6.67
C THR A 100 -1.05 -17.91 6.01
N LEU A 101 -1.84 -17.42 5.05
CA LEU A 101 -2.80 -18.24 4.32
C LEU A 101 -2.12 -19.41 3.58
N ILE A 102 -0.99 -19.15 2.89
CA ILE A 102 -0.24 -20.22 2.21
C ILE A 102 0.26 -21.25 3.22
N GLY A 103 0.84 -20.82 4.35
CA GLY A 103 1.29 -21.72 5.40
C GLY A 103 0.16 -22.57 5.98
N GLU A 104 -0.98 -21.95 6.29
CA GLU A 104 -2.16 -22.65 6.81
C GLU A 104 -2.76 -23.62 5.77
N SER A 105 -2.78 -23.25 4.49
CA SER A 105 -3.24 -24.11 3.39
C SER A 105 -2.32 -25.33 3.20
N ALA A 106 -1.05 -25.20 3.57
CA ALA A 106 -0.09 -26.30 3.58
C ALA A 106 -0.03 -27.05 4.94
N ALA A 107 -0.95 -26.75 5.86
CA ALA A 107 -1.00 -27.32 7.22
C ALA A 107 0.34 -27.21 7.97
N VAL A 108 1.02 -26.06 7.85
CA VAL A 108 2.34 -25.84 8.45
C VAL A 108 2.32 -25.94 9.98
N ASP A 109 3.32 -26.62 10.54
CA ASP A 109 3.70 -26.43 11.94
C ASP A 109 4.58 -25.18 12.05
N TRP A 110 4.01 -24.09 12.53
CA TRP A 110 4.72 -22.82 12.70
C TRP A 110 5.92 -22.88 13.65
N GLN A 111 5.92 -23.81 14.61
CA GLN A 111 7.05 -24.01 15.50
C GLN A 111 8.22 -24.66 14.76
N ALA A 112 7.94 -25.73 14.00
CA ALA A 112 8.94 -26.38 13.15
C ALA A 112 9.47 -25.42 12.07
N TYR A 113 8.57 -24.71 11.38
CA TYR A 113 8.93 -23.69 10.38
C TYR A 113 9.89 -22.64 10.94
N ARG A 114 9.71 -22.20 12.19
CA ARG A 114 10.61 -21.24 12.85
C ARG A 114 11.95 -21.87 13.25
N ALA A 115 11.93 -23.11 13.74
CA ALA A 115 13.12 -23.79 14.25
C ALA A 115 14.04 -24.33 13.14
N GLU A 116 13.49 -24.66 11.96
CA GLU A 116 14.21 -25.38 10.91
C GLU A 116 14.53 -24.48 9.70
N PRO A 117 15.81 -24.08 9.50
CA PRO A 117 16.21 -23.26 8.36
C PRO A 117 15.97 -23.91 6.99
N ALA A 118 15.99 -25.24 6.92
CA ALA A 118 15.79 -26.00 5.69
C ALA A 118 14.31 -26.32 5.39
N HIS A 119 13.36 -25.77 6.15
CA HIS A 119 11.94 -26.04 5.96
C HIS A 119 11.49 -25.63 4.55
N SER A 120 10.88 -26.55 3.80
CA SER A 120 10.52 -26.39 2.38
C SER A 120 9.71 -25.14 2.09
N LEU A 121 8.73 -24.81 2.95
CA LEU A 121 7.91 -23.60 2.81
C LEU A 121 8.70 -22.28 2.85
N ARG A 122 9.92 -22.23 3.40
CA ARG A 122 10.74 -21.00 3.36
C ARG A 122 11.12 -20.60 1.93
N GLN A 123 11.21 -21.56 1.01
CA GLN A 123 11.42 -21.26 -0.41
C GLN A 123 10.20 -20.60 -1.05
N ILE A 124 9.00 -20.84 -0.51
CA ILE A 124 7.74 -20.31 -1.05
C ILE A 124 7.39 -19.00 -0.35
N ILE A 125 7.15 -19.04 0.96
CA ILE A 125 6.68 -17.88 1.75
C ILE A 125 7.80 -17.09 2.42
N GLY A 126 9.07 -17.41 2.14
CA GLY A 126 10.23 -16.72 2.71
C GLY A 126 10.40 -16.93 4.21
N TYR A 127 11.22 -16.11 4.87
CA TYR A 127 11.38 -16.03 6.33
C TYR A 127 11.79 -14.62 6.75
N ASP A 128 11.18 -14.09 7.81
CA ASP A 128 11.35 -12.68 8.24
C ASP A 128 11.12 -11.67 7.10
N GLU A 129 12.17 -10.95 6.68
CA GLU A 129 12.12 -9.95 5.60
C GLU A 129 12.12 -10.59 4.21
N GLU A 130 12.61 -11.81 4.06
CA GLU A 130 12.65 -12.50 2.78
C GLU A 130 11.25 -13.02 2.42
N LEU A 131 10.90 -12.94 1.13
CA LEU A 131 9.60 -13.37 0.60
C LEU A 131 9.61 -14.75 -0.07
N GLY A 132 10.77 -15.39 -0.21
CA GLY A 132 10.88 -16.66 -0.93
C GLY A 132 10.58 -16.47 -2.42
N SER A 133 9.68 -17.28 -2.98
CA SER A 133 9.22 -17.15 -4.37
C SER A 133 8.22 -16.01 -4.56
N LEU A 134 7.63 -15.50 -3.47
CA LEU A 134 6.63 -14.45 -3.55
C LEU A 134 7.25 -13.12 -3.97
N SER A 135 6.56 -12.43 -4.87
CA SER A 135 6.79 -11.03 -5.15
C SER A 135 5.46 -10.32 -5.34
N PHE A 136 5.39 -9.07 -4.89
CA PHE A 136 4.19 -8.25 -4.89
C PHE A 136 4.40 -6.97 -5.70
N ARG A 137 3.32 -6.48 -6.31
CA ARG A 137 3.30 -5.20 -7.04
C ARG A 137 2.09 -4.38 -6.59
N GLY A 138 2.42 -3.31 -5.88
CA GLY A 138 1.52 -2.28 -5.38
C GLY A 138 0.45 -2.71 -4.39
N VAL A 139 -0.19 -1.70 -3.83
CA VAL A 139 -1.40 -1.81 -3.01
C VAL A 139 -2.40 -0.88 -3.65
N TRP A 140 -3.38 -1.48 -4.30
CA TRP A 140 -4.37 -0.75 -5.07
C TRP A 140 -5.69 -0.75 -4.33
N LEU A 141 -6.46 0.32 -4.52
CA LEU A 141 -7.88 0.29 -4.19
C LEU A 141 -8.63 -0.04 -5.46
N ALA A 142 -9.67 -0.85 -5.38
CA ALA A 142 -10.58 -1.07 -6.49
C ALA A 142 -12.02 -0.84 -6.03
N LEU A 143 -12.79 -0.08 -6.81
CA LEU A 143 -14.19 0.21 -6.54
C LEU A 143 -15.02 -0.41 -7.66
N ASN A 144 -15.97 -1.29 -7.32
CA ASN A 144 -16.75 -2.05 -8.32
C ASN A 144 -15.86 -2.82 -9.33
N GLY A 145 -14.72 -3.32 -8.86
CA GLY A 145 -13.74 -4.04 -9.70
C GLY A 145 -12.88 -3.15 -10.60
N GLU A 146 -13.08 -1.83 -10.61
CA GLU A 146 -12.23 -0.86 -11.30
C GLU A 146 -11.06 -0.46 -10.39
N ARG A 147 -9.83 -0.74 -10.83
CA ARG A 147 -8.61 -0.35 -10.11
C ARG A 147 -8.42 1.17 -10.15
N LEU A 148 -8.07 1.71 -8.99
CA LEU A 148 -7.79 3.11 -8.75
C LEU A 148 -6.31 3.33 -8.41
N TYR A 149 -5.78 4.48 -8.83
CA TYR A 149 -4.36 4.84 -8.70
C TYR A 149 -4.23 6.14 -7.89
N PRO A 150 -3.20 6.32 -7.05
CA PRO A 150 -3.06 7.54 -6.27
C PRO A 150 -2.96 8.76 -7.19
N ALA A 151 -3.69 9.83 -6.86
CA ALA A 151 -3.58 11.08 -7.58
C ALA A 151 -2.17 11.67 -7.41
N PRO A 152 -1.52 12.13 -8.49
CA PRO A 152 -0.25 12.83 -8.38
C PRO A 152 -0.36 14.09 -7.53
N LEU A 153 0.59 14.30 -6.61
CA LEU A 153 0.60 15.39 -5.64
C LEU A 153 0.94 16.76 -6.27
N HIS A 154 1.51 16.77 -7.48
CA HIS A 154 1.62 17.99 -8.27
C HIS A 154 0.26 18.51 -8.75
N LEU A 155 -0.80 17.70 -8.74
CA LEU A 155 -2.16 18.15 -9.02
C LEU A 155 -2.80 18.68 -7.75
N LEU A 156 -3.24 19.93 -7.80
CA LEU A 156 -3.99 20.57 -6.74
C LEU A 156 -5.45 20.68 -7.15
N ARG A 157 -6.35 20.48 -6.20
CA ARG A 157 -7.78 20.64 -6.41
C ARG A 157 -8.30 21.82 -5.60
N LYS A 158 -9.16 22.61 -6.24
CA LYS A 158 -10.00 23.61 -5.59
C LYS A 158 -11.45 23.19 -5.77
N PRO A 159 -12.16 22.78 -4.70
CA PRO A 159 -13.56 22.40 -4.80
C PRO A 159 -14.41 23.60 -5.24
N ALA A 160 -15.56 23.30 -5.84
CA ALA A 160 -16.55 24.33 -6.18
C ALA A 160 -17.00 25.08 -4.91
N PRO A 161 -17.19 26.41 -4.98
CA PRO A 161 -17.71 27.17 -3.85
C PRO A 161 -19.16 26.72 -3.53
N LEU A 162 -19.42 26.32 -2.28
CA LEU A 162 -20.75 25.91 -1.82
C LEU A 162 -21.84 26.99 -2.01
N HIS A 163 -21.45 28.26 -2.07
CA HIS A 163 -22.34 29.42 -2.17
C HIS A 163 -22.55 29.91 -3.60
N LEU A 164 -21.91 29.29 -4.61
CA LEU A 164 -22.06 29.62 -6.03
C LEU A 164 -22.50 28.38 -6.82
N PRO A 165 -23.80 28.05 -6.83
CA PRO A 165 -24.32 26.93 -7.59
C PRO A 165 -24.01 27.13 -9.09
N GLY A 166 -23.31 26.18 -9.69
CA GLY A 166 -22.94 26.19 -11.12
C GLY A 166 -21.44 26.29 -11.41
N GLU A 167 -20.60 26.64 -10.43
CA GLU A 167 -19.15 26.55 -10.61
C GLU A 167 -18.64 25.11 -10.46
N ALA A 168 -17.77 24.69 -11.38
CA ALA A 168 -17.13 23.38 -11.32
C ALA A 168 -15.87 23.41 -10.45
N ALA A 169 -15.54 22.27 -9.84
CA ALA A 169 -14.25 22.08 -9.20
C ALA A 169 -13.12 22.25 -10.25
N ARG A 170 -12.03 22.91 -9.84
CA ARG A 170 -10.88 23.17 -10.71
C ARG A 170 -9.67 22.39 -10.26
N ILE A 171 -8.83 22.02 -11.22
CA ILE A 171 -7.58 21.31 -11.00
C ILE A 171 -6.44 22.16 -11.56
N TYR A 172 -5.37 22.28 -10.78
CA TYR A 172 -4.22 23.11 -11.06
C TYR A 172 -2.95 22.27 -10.93
N PRO A 173 -2.13 22.13 -11.98
CA PRO A 173 -0.83 21.49 -11.90
C PRO A 173 0.21 22.45 -11.30
N LEU A 174 1.06 21.93 -10.41
CA LEU A 174 2.30 22.59 -10.01
C LEU A 174 3.36 22.37 -11.10
N HIS A 175 4.12 23.43 -11.39
CA HIS A 175 5.25 23.41 -12.34
C HIS A 175 6.53 23.81 -11.62
N LEU A 176 7.69 23.41 -12.13
CA LEU A 176 8.96 23.89 -11.59
C LEU A 176 9.18 25.35 -11.99
N ASP A 177 9.33 26.24 -11.01
CA ASP A 177 9.56 27.67 -11.26
C ASP A 177 10.81 27.89 -12.12
N LYS A 178 10.74 28.81 -13.09
CA LYS A 178 11.90 29.23 -13.90
C LYS A 178 12.91 30.03 -13.08
N SER A 179 12.47 30.63 -11.99
CA SER A 179 13.30 31.43 -11.10
C SER A 179 13.84 30.54 -9.97
N PRO A 180 15.10 30.07 -10.06
CA PRO A 180 15.66 29.25 -8.99
C PRO A 180 15.83 30.06 -7.70
N VAL A 181 15.73 29.38 -6.57
CA VAL A 181 15.92 29.96 -5.23
C VAL A 181 17.05 29.29 -4.48
N TRP A 182 17.58 29.99 -3.47
CA TRP A 182 18.53 29.42 -2.52
C TRP A 182 17.77 28.79 -1.34
N CYS A 183 17.95 27.49 -1.14
CA CYS A 183 17.46 26.75 0.02
C CYS A 183 18.46 25.69 0.50
N ASP A 184 18.04 24.86 1.45
CA ASP A 184 18.78 23.72 2.00
C ASP A 184 19.10 22.64 0.94
N LEU A 185 18.31 22.57 -0.13
CA LEU A 185 18.56 21.67 -1.25
C LEU A 185 19.66 22.16 -2.21
N GLY A 186 20.07 23.43 -2.13
CA GLY A 186 21.13 23.98 -2.97
C GLY A 186 20.96 25.48 -3.27
N ARG A 187 21.93 26.04 -3.98
CA ARG A 187 21.99 27.49 -4.24
C ARG A 187 20.99 27.99 -5.29
N ARG A 188 20.63 27.15 -6.26
CA ARG A 188 19.78 27.54 -7.40
C ARG A 188 18.74 26.48 -7.73
N VAL A 189 17.94 26.10 -6.74
CA VAL A 189 16.94 25.04 -6.87
C VAL A 189 15.64 25.59 -7.43
N ARG A 190 15.07 24.89 -8.43
CA ARG A 190 13.74 25.19 -8.98
C ARG A 190 12.68 24.51 -8.12
N LEU A 191 11.95 25.29 -7.33
CA LEU A 191 10.87 24.77 -6.49
C LEU A 191 9.54 24.69 -7.27
N PRO A 192 8.64 23.77 -6.91
CA PRO A 192 7.29 23.75 -7.47
C PRO A 192 6.53 25.04 -7.13
N ALA A 193 5.94 25.66 -8.15
CA ALA A 193 5.14 26.87 -8.07
C ALA A 193 3.71 26.64 -8.56
N LEU A 194 2.78 27.39 -7.97
CA LEU A 194 1.42 27.50 -8.48
C LEU A 194 1.44 28.17 -9.86
N PRO A 195 0.51 27.79 -10.77
CA PRO A 195 0.35 28.51 -12.02
C PRO A 195 -0.03 29.97 -11.75
N GLU A 196 0.28 30.86 -12.70
CA GLU A 196 -0.07 32.30 -12.66
C GLU A 196 -1.59 32.54 -12.86
N ASP A 197 -2.43 31.73 -12.24
CA ASP A 197 -3.87 31.94 -12.11
C ASP A 197 -4.18 32.40 -10.69
N ARG A 198 -4.73 33.61 -10.53
CA ARG A 198 -5.19 34.13 -9.24
C ARG A 198 -6.19 33.20 -8.55
N HIS A 199 -6.96 32.43 -9.32
CA HIS A 199 -7.95 31.47 -8.82
C HIS A 199 -7.32 30.18 -8.29
N ALA A 200 -6.04 29.90 -8.59
CA ALA A 200 -5.31 28.76 -8.05
C ALA A 200 -5.01 28.90 -6.55
N ARG A 201 -5.00 30.12 -6.01
CA ARG A 201 -4.81 30.36 -4.56
C ARG A 201 -5.87 29.61 -3.74
N GLY A 202 -5.41 28.88 -2.73
CA GLY A 202 -6.27 28.06 -1.87
C GLY A 202 -6.57 26.66 -2.43
N ALA A 203 -6.09 26.30 -3.62
CA ALA A 203 -6.06 24.92 -4.07
C ALA A 203 -5.17 24.09 -3.14
N ARG A 204 -5.55 22.82 -2.92
CA ARG A 204 -4.84 21.90 -2.03
C ARG A 204 -4.35 20.69 -2.80
N PRO A 205 -3.21 20.08 -2.42
CA PRO A 205 -2.78 18.84 -3.02
C PRO A 205 -3.87 17.78 -2.96
N MET A 206 -3.96 16.95 -4.00
CA MET A 206 -4.92 15.84 -4.06
C MET A 206 -4.47 14.63 -3.21
N GLU A 207 -4.06 14.90 -1.97
CA GLU A 207 -3.92 13.87 -0.93
C GLU A 207 -5.27 13.16 -0.73
N ASP A 208 -5.25 11.89 -0.31
CA ASP A 208 -6.47 11.09 -0.09
C ASP A 208 -7.43 11.09 -1.32
N THR A 209 -6.87 11.15 -2.52
CA THR A 209 -7.61 11.11 -3.79
C THR A 209 -6.97 10.09 -4.74
N TRP A 210 -7.80 9.36 -5.47
CA TRP A 210 -7.39 8.38 -6.46
C TRP A 210 -8.00 8.69 -7.83
N LEU A 211 -7.31 8.26 -8.88
CA LEU A 211 -7.71 8.33 -10.27
C LEU A 211 -8.22 6.98 -10.74
N THR A 212 -9.26 7.00 -11.56
CA THR A 212 -9.61 5.88 -12.45
C THR A 212 -8.49 5.57 -13.44
N ARG A 213 -8.59 4.43 -14.14
CA ARG A 213 -7.63 4.09 -15.20
C ARG A 213 -7.58 5.17 -16.29
N GLU A 214 -8.73 5.71 -16.67
CA GLU A 214 -8.83 6.80 -17.64
C GLU A 214 -8.20 8.09 -17.13
N GLY A 215 -8.44 8.43 -15.86
CA GLY A 215 -7.83 9.59 -15.22
C GLY A 215 -6.30 9.51 -15.19
N LEU A 216 -5.76 8.34 -14.84
CA LEU A 216 -4.31 8.10 -14.90
C LEU A 216 -3.80 8.20 -16.34
N ALA A 217 -4.49 7.58 -17.31
CA ALA A 217 -4.10 7.65 -18.73
C ALA A 217 -3.98 9.10 -19.23
N ARG A 218 -4.93 9.97 -18.87
CA ARG A 218 -4.88 11.40 -19.22
C ARG A 218 -3.68 12.11 -18.60
N VAL A 219 -3.43 11.87 -17.31
CA VAL A 219 -2.25 12.41 -16.62
C VAL A 219 -0.97 11.96 -17.30
N LEU A 220 -0.85 10.67 -17.60
CA LEU A 220 0.33 10.12 -18.27
C LEU A 220 0.49 10.62 -19.70
N ALA A 221 -0.57 11.14 -20.33
CA ALA A 221 -0.52 11.86 -21.61
C ALA A 221 -0.21 13.36 -21.47
N GLY A 222 0.00 13.88 -20.26
CA GLY A 222 0.26 15.29 -20.00
C GLY A 222 -1.00 16.16 -19.89
N HIS A 223 -2.17 15.56 -19.71
CA HIS A 223 -3.45 16.25 -19.56
C HIS A 223 -3.98 16.21 -18.12
N LEU A 224 -4.82 17.17 -17.76
CA LEU A 224 -5.52 17.13 -16.47
C LEU A 224 -6.63 16.05 -16.50
N PRO A 225 -6.82 15.31 -15.40
CA PRO A 225 -7.94 14.39 -15.26
C PRO A 225 -9.25 15.18 -15.10
N ASP A 226 -10.36 14.58 -15.50
CA ASP A 226 -11.67 15.19 -15.30
C ASP A 226 -12.19 14.91 -13.87
N PRO A 227 -13.02 15.78 -13.26
CA PRO A 227 -13.56 15.53 -11.93
C PRO A 227 -14.29 14.19 -11.77
N ALA A 228 -14.92 13.69 -12.83
CA ALA A 228 -15.60 12.38 -12.84
C ALA A 228 -14.65 11.19 -12.74
N GLN A 229 -13.37 11.38 -13.04
CA GLN A 229 -12.31 10.37 -12.99
C GLN A 229 -11.63 10.33 -11.62
N LEU A 230 -12.06 11.16 -10.67
CA LEU A 230 -11.53 11.25 -9.32
C LEU A 230 -12.39 10.45 -8.34
N ARG A 231 -11.76 9.84 -7.35
CA ARG A 231 -12.39 9.23 -6.18
C ARG A 231 -11.69 9.74 -4.93
N THR A 232 -12.39 10.46 -4.06
CA THR A 232 -11.85 10.96 -2.79
C THR A 232 -12.05 9.94 -1.67
N ALA A 233 -11.26 10.00 -0.60
CA ALA A 233 -11.33 9.04 0.49
C ALA A 233 -12.75 8.87 1.08
N ASP A 234 -13.51 9.94 1.24
CA ASP A 234 -14.91 9.93 1.73
C ASP A 234 -15.88 9.18 0.79
N GLN A 235 -15.54 9.05 -0.49
CA GLN A 235 -16.27 8.23 -1.46
C GLN A 235 -15.84 6.75 -1.44
N LEU A 236 -14.77 6.40 -0.72
CA LEU A 236 -14.21 5.05 -0.71
C LEU A 236 -14.37 4.38 0.65
N PHE A 237 -14.16 5.11 1.74
CA PHE A 237 -14.19 4.56 3.09
C PHE A 237 -14.49 5.62 4.15
N PHE A 238 -15.02 5.17 5.28
CA PHE A 238 -15.28 5.99 6.46
C PHE A 238 -14.27 5.68 7.56
N ARG A 239 -13.97 6.68 8.37
CA ARG A 239 -13.11 6.51 9.55
C ARG A 239 -13.99 6.41 10.80
N GLU A 240 -14.15 5.20 11.33
CA GLU A 240 -15.06 4.86 12.43
C GLU A 240 -14.32 4.81 13.76
N SER A 241 -14.68 5.72 14.67
CA SER A 241 -14.15 5.74 16.05
C SER A 241 -14.79 4.65 16.90
N ARG A 242 -13.96 3.93 17.66
CA ARG A 242 -14.35 2.86 18.58
C ARG A 242 -13.70 3.07 19.93
N VAL A 243 -14.47 2.88 21.00
CA VAL A 243 -13.98 2.90 22.38
C VAL A 243 -14.10 1.49 22.95
N GLY A 244 -12.99 0.98 23.47
CA GLY A 244 -12.91 -0.31 24.13
C GLY A 244 -12.60 -0.18 25.61
N ILE A 245 -13.03 -1.18 26.39
CA ILE A 245 -12.76 -1.29 27.83
C ILE A 245 -12.28 -2.71 28.17
N ALA A 246 -11.37 -2.83 29.13
CA ALA A 246 -11.10 -4.12 29.76
C ALA A 246 -12.10 -4.38 30.90
N ARG A 247 -12.52 -5.65 31.04
CA ARG A 247 -13.51 -6.07 32.04
C ARG A 247 -12.93 -7.15 32.94
N ASP A 248 -13.16 -7.03 34.24
CA ASP A 248 -13.04 -8.16 35.17
C ASP A 248 -14.26 -9.04 34.95
N ASN A 249 -14.09 -10.17 34.26
CA ASN A 249 -15.20 -11.06 33.93
C ASN A 249 -15.88 -11.69 35.16
N ARG A 250 -15.15 -11.84 36.27
CA ARG A 250 -15.71 -12.39 37.51
C ARG A 250 -16.59 -11.35 38.21
N ARG A 251 -16.12 -10.10 38.29
CA ARG A 251 -16.86 -9.00 38.93
C ARG A 251 -17.87 -8.34 38.00
N ARG A 252 -17.77 -8.59 36.69
CA ARG A 252 -18.51 -7.92 35.60
C ARG A 252 -18.33 -6.39 35.59
N THR A 253 -17.25 -5.89 36.18
CA THR A 253 -16.91 -4.46 36.27
C THR A 253 -15.80 -4.08 35.28
N VAL A 254 -15.69 -2.78 34.97
CA VAL A 254 -14.56 -2.24 34.22
C VAL A 254 -13.29 -2.32 35.05
N ILE A 255 -12.15 -2.58 34.40
CA ILE A 255 -10.84 -2.43 35.03
C ILE A 255 -10.41 -0.96 34.88
N GLU A 256 -10.22 -0.28 35.99
CA GLU A 256 -9.83 1.13 36.01
C GLU A 256 -8.52 1.37 35.23
N GLY A 257 -8.47 2.46 34.47
CA GLY A 257 -7.33 2.81 33.61
C GLY A 257 -7.22 2.03 32.30
N MET A 258 -8.11 1.07 32.04
CA MET A 258 -8.08 0.22 30.84
C MET A 258 -9.14 0.61 29.81
N LEU A 259 -9.19 1.90 29.47
CA LEU A 259 -9.98 2.46 28.38
C LEU A 259 -9.04 2.74 27.20
N TYR A 260 -9.43 2.34 25.99
CA TYR A 260 -8.67 2.64 24.78
C TYR A 260 -9.59 3.08 23.64
N GLN A 261 -9.07 3.90 22.73
CA GLN A 261 -9.82 4.38 21.58
C GLN A 261 -9.04 4.12 20.29
N THR A 262 -9.71 3.55 19.30
CA THR A 262 -9.16 3.24 17.98
C THR A 262 -10.04 3.82 16.89
N ARG A 263 -9.43 4.25 15.78
CA ARG A 263 -10.14 4.68 14.57
C ARG A 263 -9.93 3.68 13.45
N HIS A 264 -11.00 2.98 13.13
CA HIS A 264 -11.04 1.94 12.13
C HIS A 264 -11.34 2.51 10.75
N ILE A 265 -10.97 1.78 9.71
CA ILE A 265 -11.45 2.01 8.35
C ILE A 265 -12.67 1.14 8.12
N ARG A 266 -13.77 1.75 7.71
CA ARG A 266 -14.95 1.07 7.17
C ARG A 266 -14.97 1.29 5.66
N PRO A 267 -14.48 0.33 4.86
CA PRO A 267 -14.63 0.39 3.41
C PRO A 267 -16.10 0.50 3.00
N GLN A 268 -16.38 1.17 1.88
CA GLN A 268 -17.67 1.00 1.23
C GLN A 268 -17.84 -0.46 0.75
N PRO A 269 -19.08 -0.97 0.64
CA PRO A 269 -19.32 -2.39 0.32
C PRO A 269 -18.66 -2.88 -0.98
N ALA A 270 -18.47 -1.99 -1.97
CA ALA A 270 -17.85 -2.32 -3.26
C ALA A 270 -16.35 -1.98 -3.34
N LEU A 271 -15.74 -1.54 -2.23
CA LEU A 271 -14.31 -1.25 -2.16
C LEU A 271 -13.54 -2.51 -1.76
N SER A 272 -12.61 -2.93 -2.62
CA SER A 272 -11.62 -3.94 -2.32
C SER A 272 -10.21 -3.36 -2.30
N ILE A 273 -9.31 -4.06 -1.62
CA ILE A 273 -7.87 -3.77 -1.64
C ILE A 273 -7.23 -4.84 -2.52
N GLU A 274 -6.56 -4.44 -3.60
CA GLU A 274 -5.92 -5.37 -4.53
C GLU A 274 -4.39 -5.32 -4.38
N VAL A 275 -3.74 -6.47 -4.52
CA VAL A 275 -2.29 -6.58 -4.72
C VAL A 275 -2.02 -7.55 -5.85
N ASP A 276 -1.11 -7.20 -6.77
CA ASP A 276 -0.65 -8.15 -7.76
C ASP A 276 0.47 -9.00 -7.15
N ALA A 277 0.38 -10.31 -7.29
CA ALA A 277 1.31 -11.26 -6.71
C ALA A 277 1.80 -12.26 -7.76
N SER A 278 3.07 -12.65 -7.66
CA SER A 278 3.68 -13.71 -8.46
C SER A 278 4.36 -14.72 -7.54
N GLY A 279 4.59 -15.94 -8.03
CA GLY A 279 5.19 -17.02 -7.25
C GLY A 279 4.26 -17.62 -6.19
N LEU A 280 2.94 -17.44 -6.37
CA LEU A 280 1.92 -18.10 -5.58
C LEU A 280 1.91 -19.62 -5.89
N PRO A 281 1.74 -20.49 -4.88
CA PRO A 281 1.63 -21.93 -5.12
C PRO A 281 0.27 -22.29 -5.74
N ASP A 282 0.24 -23.31 -6.60
CA ASP A 282 -1.00 -23.81 -7.23
C ASP A 282 -2.02 -24.35 -6.21
N SER A 283 -1.57 -24.69 -5.00
CA SER A 283 -2.42 -25.14 -3.90
C SER A 283 -3.18 -24.01 -3.19
N LEU A 284 -2.89 -22.74 -3.52
CA LEU A 284 -3.59 -21.61 -2.91
C LEU A 284 -5.07 -21.65 -3.28
N PRO A 285 -5.99 -21.64 -2.31
CA PRO A 285 -7.42 -21.61 -2.60
C PRO A 285 -7.81 -20.31 -3.32
N ASN A 286 -8.73 -20.42 -4.29
CA ASN A 286 -9.24 -19.25 -5.04
C ASN A 286 -9.97 -18.24 -4.15
N GLU A 287 -10.52 -18.69 -3.02
CA GLU A 287 -11.15 -17.82 -2.04
C GLU A 287 -10.85 -18.31 -0.62
N SER A 288 -10.69 -17.39 0.33
CA SER A 288 -10.47 -17.71 1.75
C SER A 288 -10.84 -16.56 2.66
N LEU A 289 -11.15 -16.86 3.92
CA LEU A 289 -11.27 -15.85 4.97
C LEU A 289 -9.93 -15.71 5.68
N VAL A 290 -9.35 -14.52 5.67
CA VAL A 290 -8.04 -14.24 6.28
C VAL A 290 -8.17 -13.21 7.40
N ARG A 291 -7.26 -13.29 8.37
CA ARG A 291 -7.06 -12.19 9.33
C ARG A 291 -6.23 -11.10 8.66
N LEU A 292 -6.73 -9.87 8.68
CA LEU A 292 -6.08 -8.74 8.04
C LEU A 292 -6.07 -7.52 8.97
N GLY A 293 -4.85 -7.08 9.33
CA GLY A 293 -4.65 -5.96 10.25
C GLY A 293 -4.65 -6.37 11.73
N GLY A 294 -4.86 -5.39 12.60
CA GLY A 294 -4.93 -5.54 14.05
C GLY A 294 -6.31 -6.01 14.54
N GLU A 295 -6.42 -6.27 15.85
CA GLU A 295 -7.66 -6.69 16.53
C GLU A 295 -8.36 -7.93 15.93
N GLY A 296 -7.66 -8.75 15.15
CA GLY A 296 -8.24 -9.95 14.55
C GLY A 296 -9.33 -9.66 13.51
N ARG A 297 -9.29 -8.49 12.85
CA ARG A 297 -10.22 -8.17 11.76
C ARG A 297 -10.07 -9.16 10.60
N ALA A 298 -11.17 -9.40 9.91
CA ALA A 298 -11.26 -10.39 8.85
C ALA A 298 -11.54 -9.75 7.49
N ALA A 299 -10.97 -10.33 6.45
CA ALA A 299 -11.25 -10.00 5.06
C ALA A 299 -11.43 -11.28 4.25
N ARG A 300 -12.32 -11.27 3.27
CA ARG A 300 -12.36 -12.29 2.22
C ARG A 300 -11.23 -11.99 1.26
N LEU A 301 -10.36 -12.96 1.02
CA LEU A 301 -9.34 -12.93 -0.02
C LEU A 301 -9.86 -13.72 -1.22
N SER A 302 -9.81 -13.12 -2.40
CA SER A 302 -10.15 -13.76 -3.68
C SER A 302 -8.97 -13.67 -4.66
N VAL A 303 -8.63 -14.77 -5.32
CA VAL A 303 -7.60 -14.82 -6.36
C VAL A 303 -8.23 -14.52 -7.70
N LEU A 304 -7.98 -13.32 -8.22
CA LEU A 304 -8.40 -12.90 -9.54
C LEU A 304 -7.32 -13.27 -10.55
N GLN A 305 -7.63 -14.21 -11.44
CA GLN A 305 -6.75 -14.65 -12.53
C GLN A 305 -6.70 -13.61 -13.66
N LYS A 306 -6.42 -12.35 -13.31
CA LYS A 306 -6.26 -11.22 -14.22
C LYS A 306 -4.99 -10.47 -13.85
N ALA A 307 -4.28 -9.97 -14.85
CA ALA A 307 -3.26 -8.95 -14.67
C ALA A 307 -3.86 -7.60 -15.09
N VAL A 308 -3.73 -6.59 -14.25
CA VAL A 308 -4.18 -5.23 -14.58
C VAL A 308 -2.96 -4.42 -15.01
N ASP A 309 -2.82 -4.22 -16.32
CA ASP A 309 -1.73 -3.42 -16.87
C ASP A 309 -2.00 -1.91 -16.68
N LEU A 310 -0.94 -1.15 -16.40
CA LEU A 310 -1.01 0.31 -16.36
C LEU A 310 -1.45 0.87 -17.73
N PRO A 311 -2.08 2.06 -17.76
CA PRO A 311 -2.20 2.82 -19.00
C PRO A 311 -0.83 3.03 -19.63
N ALA A 312 -0.77 3.04 -20.96
CA ALA A 312 0.48 3.28 -21.68
C ALA A 312 1.14 4.60 -21.22
N PRO A 313 2.48 4.68 -21.20
CA PRO A 313 3.15 5.95 -20.97
C PRO A 313 2.79 6.93 -22.09
N GLY A 314 2.68 8.22 -21.76
CA GLY A 314 2.63 9.25 -22.80
C GLY A 314 4.04 9.60 -23.28
N ALA A 315 4.21 9.67 -24.60
CA ALA A 315 5.43 10.18 -25.22
C ALA A 315 5.25 11.67 -25.53
N GLY A 316 6.16 12.50 -25.00
CA GLY A 316 6.25 13.92 -25.35
C GLY A 316 7.20 14.14 -26.53
N SER A 317 7.16 15.33 -27.13
CA SER A 317 8.09 15.72 -28.22
C SER A 317 9.46 16.22 -27.73
N GLY A 318 9.70 16.26 -26.42
CA GLY A 318 10.91 16.78 -25.81
C GLY A 318 11.63 15.75 -24.95
N GLN A 319 12.78 16.13 -24.39
CA GLN A 319 13.62 15.28 -23.54
C GLN A 319 13.10 15.10 -22.11
N GLY A 320 12.02 15.77 -21.74
CA GLY A 320 11.48 15.78 -20.38
C GLY A 320 10.47 14.67 -20.12
N ILE A 321 10.65 13.98 -19.00
CA ILE A 321 9.72 12.98 -18.47
C ILE A 321 9.36 13.31 -17.01
N ALA A 322 8.13 12.99 -16.64
CA ALA A 322 7.68 12.96 -15.26
C ALA A 322 7.59 11.50 -14.77
N LEU A 323 8.26 11.21 -13.66
CA LEU A 323 8.16 9.92 -12.98
C LEU A 323 7.11 10.03 -11.88
N TYR A 324 5.99 9.35 -12.07
CA TYR A 324 4.87 9.30 -11.13
C TYR A 324 5.01 8.09 -10.22
N LEU A 325 5.18 8.34 -8.92
CA LEU A 325 5.32 7.29 -7.93
C LEU A 325 3.94 6.74 -7.54
N LEU A 326 3.61 5.53 -7.96
CA LEU A 326 2.31 4.88 -7.71
C LEU A 326 2.24 4.14 -6.37
N THR A 327 3.38 3.78 -5.78
CA THR A 327 3.46 3.10 -4.48
C THR A 327 4.55 3.74 -3.62
N PRO A 328 4.47 3.67 -2.28
CA PRO A 328 5.49 4.28 -1.43
C PRO A 328 6.90 3.81 -1.79
N LEU A 329 7.86 4.73 -1.82
CA LEU A 329 9.26 4.45 -2.10
C LEU A 329 10.05 4.46 -0.79
N LEU A 330 10.66 3.33 -0.45
CA LEU A 330 11.55 3.22 0.71
C LEU A 330 12.88 3.91 0.41
N MET A 331 13.29 4.84 1.27
CA MET A 331 14.56 5.54 1.17
C MET A 331 15.45 5.28 2.40
N PRO A 332 16.29 4.23 2.39
CA PRO A 332 17.27 4.02 3.45
C PRO A 332 18.42 5.03 3.32
N GLY A 333 18.79 5.69 4.43
CA GLY A 333 20.06 6.42 4.52
C GLY A 333 20.16 7.77 3.78
N GLY A 334 19.05 8.35 3.30
CA GLY A 334 19.01 9.74 2.85
C GLY A 334 19.59 10.04 1.45
N ALA A 335 20.29 9.11 0.81
CA ALA A 335 20.69 9.25 -0.59
C ALA A 335 19.48 8.97 -1.52
N TRP A 336 19.16 9.91 -2.42
CA TRP A 336 18.05 9.75 -3.36
C TRP A 336 18.48 8.84 -4.53
N LEU A 337 18.23 7.54 -4.42
CA LEU A 337 18.39 6.55 -5.52
C LEU A 337 19.74 6.62 -6.28
N GLY A 338 20.81 7.05 -5.63
CA GLY A 338 22.13 7.19 -6.25
C GLY A 338 22.32 8.45 -7.09
N PHE A 339 21.40 9.40 -7.06
CA PHE A 339 21.56 10.69 -7.72
C PHE A 339 22.45 11.64 -6.91
N ALA A 340 23.39 12.28 -7.60
CA ALA A 340 24.33 13.23 -7.04
C ALA A 340 23.93 14.66 -7.40
N ARG A 341 23.96 15.55 -6.40
CA ARG A 341 23.72 16.98 -6.60
C ARG A 341 24.82 17.57 -7.47
N GLN A 342 24.43 18.31 -8.50
CA GLN A 342 25.31 19.08 -9.37
C GLN A 342 25.00 20.57 -9.20
N GLU A 343 26.03 21.35 -8.85
CA GLU A 343 25.95 22.80 -8.80
C GLU A 343 26.99 23.39 -9.76
N SER A 344 26.53 24.05 -10.82
CA SER A 344 27.41 24.85 -11.68
C SER A 344 27.84 26.14 -10.97
N GLY A 345 28.99 26.71 -11.34
CA GLY A 345 29.38 28.07 -10.95
C GLY A 345 28.78 29.15 -11.85
N GLU A 346 28.32 28.78 -13.04
CA GLU A 346 27.85 29.71 -14.07
C GLU A 346 26.52 30.36 -13.69
N ALA A 347 26.41 31.68 -13.85
CA ALA A 347 25.18 32.40 -13.53
C ALA A 347 24.01 31.90 -14.39
N GLY A 348 22.85 31.64 -13.77
CA GLY A 348 21.64 31.18 -14.47
C GLY A 348 21.47 29.66 -14.61
N THR A 349 22.49 28.84 -14.28
CA THR A 349 22.33 27.38 -14.33
C THR A 349 21.68 26.84 -13.04
N PRO A 350 20.55 26.12 -13.11
CA PRO A 350 19.89 25.57 -11.93
C PRO A 350 20.73 24.47 -11.27
N THR A 351 20.56 24.31 -9.95
CA THR A 351 21.00 23.12 -9.21
C THR A 351 20.14 21.95 -9.66
N VAL A 352 20.79 20.88 -10.12
CA VAL A 352 20.14 19.66 -10.59
C VAL A 352 20.76 18.45 -9.90
N TRP A 353 20.16 17.27 -10.09
CA TRP A 353 20.73 16.01 -9.61
C TRP A 353 20.86 15.04 -10.76
N THR A 354 22.03 14.45 -10.94
CA THR A 354 22.30 13.50 -12.03
C THR A 354 22.48 12.10 -11.47
N GLY A 355 21.98 11.10 -12.18
CA GLY A 355 22.07 9.71 -11.74
C GLY A 355 21.50 8.76 -12.78
N THR A 356 21.56 7.47 -12.46
CA THR A 356 21.07 6.41 -13.34
C THR A 356 19.95 5.64 -12.67
N LEU A 357 18.85 5.44 -13.37
CA LEU A 357 17.71 4.65 -12.91
C LEU A 357 17.38 3.58 -13.96
N ASN A 358 17.40 2.31 -13.58
CA ASN A 358 17.23 1.17 -14.50
C ASN A 358 18.09 1.25 -15.78
N GLY A 359 19.33 1.72 -15.64
CA GLY A 359 20.25 1.89 -16.77
C GLY A 359 20.05 3.15 -17.62
N ILE A 360 19.06 3.99 -17.29
CA ILE A 360 18.79 5.27 -17.97
C ILE A 360 19.46 6.40 -17.21
N ALA A 361 20.32 7.16 -17.88
CA ALA A 361 20.91 8.39 -17.34
C ALA A 361 19.86 9.52 -17.34
N LEU A 362 19.66 10.12 -16.17
CA LEU A 362 18.64 11.12 -15.90
C LEU A 362 19.25 12.33 -15.19
N THR A 363 18.77 13.51 -15.57
CA THR A 363 18.95 14.73 -14.79
C THR A 363 17.61 15.10 -14.15
N LEU A 364 17.52 15.01 -12.82
CA LEU A 364 16.39 15.50 -12.03
C LEU A 364 16.51 17.01 -11.83
N HIS A 365 15.44 17.72 -12.20
CA HIS A 365 15.33 19.19 -12.04
C HIS A 365 14.58 19.60 -10.78
N GLY A 366 13.70 18.74 -10.29
CA GLY A 366 12.91 18.99 -9.09
C GLY A 366 11.84 17.92 -8.88
N ALA A 367 11.16 17.99 -7.74
CA ALA A 367 10.13 17.02 -7.38
C ALA A 367 9.00 17.69 -6.59
N VAL A 368 7.80 17.13 -6.70
CA VAL A 368 6.68 17.39 -5.80
C VAL A 368 6.46 16.14 -4.97
N THR A 369 6.67 16.25 -3.66
CA THR A 369 6.47 15.14 -2.72
C THR A 369 5.50 15.55 -1.61
N GLY A 370 4.85 14.55 -1.03
CA GLY A 370 4.00 14.73 0.15
C GLY A 370 4.78 14.58 1.45
N LYS A 371 4.07 14.57 2.57
CA LYS A 371 4.66 14.27 3.88
C LYS A 371 5.24 12.86 3.88
N ALA A 372 6.47 12.71 4.39
CA ALA A 372 7.11 11.40 4.52
C ALA A 372 6.25 10.45 5.35
N LEU A 373 5.95 9.28 4.79
CA LEU A 373 5.21 8.23 5.50
C LEU A 373 6.15 7.55 6.49
N ARG A 374 5.69 7.34 7.71
CA ARG A 374 6.43 6.61 8.74
C ARG A 374 5.78 5.26 8.92
N SER A 375 6.45 4.20 8.46
CA SER A 375 5.98 2.84 8.65
C SER A 375 6.89 2.12 9.62
N GLY A 376 6.32 1.60 10.69
CA GLY A 376 6.92 0.52 11.47
C GLY A 376 6.27 -0.80 11.07
N GLY A 377 6.21 -1.70 12.04
CA GLY A 377 5.50 -2.96 11.92
C GLY A 377 5.72 -3.82 13.14
N TRP A 378 5.11 -4.99 13.15
CA TRP A 378 5.42 -6.02 14.13
C TRP A 378 6.11 -7.18 13.42
N ASP A 379 7.25 -7.58 13.92
CA ASP A 379 7.93 -8.78 13.48
C ASP A 379 7.32 -9.98 14.21
N MET A 380 6.52 -10.77 13.49
CA MET A 380 5.92 -11.99 14.03
C MET A 380 6.97 -13.06 14.40
N THR A 381 8.08 -13.10 13.65
CA THR A 381 9.16 -14.06 13.84
C THR A 381 9.92 -13.75 15.12
N ASN A 382 10.35 -12.50 15.30
CA ASN A 382 11.15 -12.09 16.46
C ASN A 382 10.33 -11.53 17.62
N GLN A 383 9.01 -11.38 17.44
CA GLN A 383 8.06 -10.85 18.43
C GLN A 383 8.45 -9.47 18.97
N LEU A 384 8.89 -8.58 18.07
CA LEU A 384 9.34 -7.23 18.41
C LEU A 384 8.84 -6.18 17.39
N PRO A 385 8.75 -4.90 17.77
CA PRO A 385 8.49 -3.83 16.83
C PRO A 385 9.61 -3.70 15.79
N ARG A 386 9.26 -3.56 14.52
CA ARG A 386 10.22 -3.24 13.46
C ARG A 386 10.67 -1.77 13.58
N PRO A 387 11.92 -1.44 13.22
CA PRO A 387 12.38 -0.05 13.16
C PRO A 387 11.47 0.79 12.25
N VAL A 388 11.17 2.01 12.68
CA VAL A 388 10.37 2.94 11.87
C VAL A 388 11.22 3.44 10.71
N THR A 389 10.75 3.21 9.49
CA THR A 389 11.39 3.69 8.26
C THR A 389 10.56 4.78 7.60
N SER A 390 11.25 5.64 6.85
CA SER A 390 10.64 6.71 6.07
C SER A 390 10.41 6.27 4.64
N PHE A 391 9.23 6.58 4.11
CA PHE A 391 8.92 6.41 2.71
C PHE A 391 8.55 7.75 2.09
N VAL A 392 8.94 7.94 0.83
CA VAL A 392 8.33 8.95 -0.03
C VAL A 392 6.92 8.46 -0.36
N PRO A 393 5.87 9.27 -0.13
CA PRO A 393 4.49 8.82 -0.35
C PRO A 393 4.20 8.59 -1.83
N ALA A 394 3.30 7.66 -2.10
CA ALA A 394 2.66 7.54 -3.41
C ALA A 394 1.99 8.87 -3.82
N GLY A 395 1.88 9.10 -5.12
CA GLY A 395 1.50 10.37 -5.73
C GLY A 395 2.67 11.35 -5.91
N SER A 396 3.85 11.11 -5.31
CA SER A 396 5.01 11.97 -5.55
C SER A 396 5.43 11.95 -7.03
N VAL A 397 5.92 13.09 -7.53
CA VAL A 397 6.31 13.26 -8.93
C VAL A 397 7.73 13.82 -9.01
N PHE A 398 8.55 13.23 -9.87
CA PHE A 398 9.92 13.66 -10.13
C PHE A 398 10.05 14.11 -11.59
N PHE A 399 10.57 15.32 -11.81
CA PHE A 399 10.67 15.93 -13.13
C PHE A 399 12.11 15.82 -13.65
N CYS A 400 12.31 15.03 -14.71
CA CYS A 400 13.62 14.66 -15.20
C CYS A 400 13.78 14.97 -16.69
N THR A 401 14.98 15.31 -17.12
CA THR A 401 15.39 15.18 -18.54
C THR A 401 16.17 13.89 -18.73
N VAL A 402 15.95 13.23 -19.86
CA VAL A 402 16.65 12.02 -20.28
C VAL A 402 17.92 12.41 -21.05
N GLU A 403 19.03 11.75 -20.75
CA GLU A 403 20.22 11.79 -21.59
C GLU A 403 20.13 10.67 -22.64
N GLY A 404 19.58 10.98 -23.82
CA GLY A 404 19.47 10.03 -24.94
C GLY A 404 18.05 9.88 -25.49
N ASP A 405 17.62 8.63 -25.68
CA ASP A 405 16.31 8.32 -26.24
C ASP A 405 15.22 8.25 -25.16
N VAL A 406 14.27 9.17 -25.25
CA VAL A 406 13.10 9.27 -24.36
C VAL A 406 12.20 8.04 -24.47
N GLN A 407 12.06 7.46 -25.66
CA GLN A 407 11.20 6.30 -25.85
C GLN A 407 11.79 5.08 -25.13
N ALA A 408 13.09 4.83 -25.31
CA ALA A 408 13.81 3.81 -24.57
C ALA A 408 13.74 4.05 -23.04
N ALA A 409 13.83 5.30 -22.59
CA ALA A 409 13.66 5.63 -21.17
C ALA A 409 12.26 5.31 -20.65
N CYS A 410 11.21 5.65 -21.40
CA CYS A 410 9.83 5.27 -21.06
C CYS A 410 9.68 3.76 -20.93
N GLU A 411 10.24 2.97 -21.84
CA GLU A 411 10.17 1.50 -21.80
C GLU A 411 10.94 0.88 -20.63
N ALA A 412 12.08 1.48 -20.27
CA ALA A 412 12.93 1.02 -19.17
C ALA A 412 12.42 1.43 -17.77
N LEU A 413 11.54 2.43 -17.68
CA LEU A 413 11.09 3.01 -16.40
C LEU A 413 9.59 2.83 -16.13
N HIS A 414 8.74 2.81 -17.17
CA HIS A 414 7.30 2.65 -17.02
C HIS A 414 6.93 1.25 -16.54
N ASP A 415 5.97 1.17 -15.61
CA ASP A 415 5.57 -0.07 -14.95
C ASP A 415 6.78 -0.82 -14.33
N ARG A 416 7.78 -0.09 -13.82
CA ARG A 416 8.92 -0.68 -13.09
C ARG A 416 8.92 -0.27 -11.63
N GLN A 417 9.62 -1.05 -10.83
CA GLN A 417 9.82 -0.79 -9.40
C GLN A 417 11.28 -0.38 -9.17
N ILE A 418 11.48 0.62 -8.31
CA ILE A 418 12.77 1.22 -8.03
C ILE A 418 13.05 1.29 -6.53
N GLY A 419 14.32 1.51 -6.17
CA GLY A 419 14.76 1.57 -4.79
C GLY A 419 15.02 0.18 -4.21
N VAL A 420 14.76 0.02 -2.92
CA VAL A 420 14.99 -1.23 -2.18
C VAL A 420 13.67 -1.90 -1.83
N GLN A 421 13.71 -3.21 -1.59
CA GLN A 421 12.53 -4.02 -1.25
C GLN A 421 11.43 -3.94 -2.32
N THR A 422 11.83 -3.96 -3.59
CA THR A 422 10.91 -3.90 -4.73
C THR A 422 10.01 -5.13 -4.80
N GLU A 423 10.47 -6.27 -4.29
CA GLU A 423 9.68 -7.50 -4.12
C GLU A 423 8.46 -7.31 -3.20
N TYR A 424 8.48 -6.30 -2.32
CA TYR A 424 7.34 -5.91 -1.49
C TYR A 424 6.38 -4.94 -2.20
N GLY A 425 6.52 -4.64 -3.49
CA GLY A 425 5.59 -3.73 -4.15
C GLY A 425 5.97 -2.25 -4.06
N TYR A 426 7.08 -1.89 -3.41
CA TYR A 426 7.50 -0.51 -3.23
C TYR A 426 8.11 0.10 -4.50
N GLY A 427 8.09 1.43 -4.57
CA GLY A 427 8.76 2.19 -5.62
C GLY A 427 8.21 1.99 -7.03
N HIS A 428 6.92 1.68 -7.21
CA HIS A 428 6.33 1.44 -8.52
C HIS A 428 6.12 2.75 -9.28
N LEU A 429 6.65 2.85 -10.49
CA LEU A 429 6.60 4.04 -11.34
C LEU A 429 5.62 3.90 -12.51
N ALA A 430 4.98 5.02 -12.83
CA ALA A 430 4.49 5.31 -14.16
C ALA A 430 5.26 6.51 -14.74
N VAL A 431 5.29 6.60 -16.07
CA VAL A 431 6.01 7.64 -16.81
C VAL A 431 5.05 8.38 -17.71
N GLY A 432 5.14 9.71 -17.73
CA GLY A 432 4.47 10.57 -18.69
C GLY A 432 5.38 11.70 -19.15
N PRO A 433 4.95 12.53 -20.11
CA PRO A 433 5.76 13.61 -20.62
C PRO A 433 5.88 14.72 -19.58
N TRP A 434 7.04 15.37 -19.54
CA TRP A 434 7.21 16.62 -18.85
C TRP A 434 7.74 17.66 -19.84
N GLN A 435 7.05 18.77 -19.94
CA GLN A 435 7.54 19.94 -20.66
C GLN A 435 7.97 20.97 -19.64
N ASP A 436 9.20 21.45 -19.81
CA ASP A 436 9.71 22.54 -19.00
C ASP A 436 9.01 23.84 -19.44
N GLN A 437 7.91 24.18 -18.76
CA GLN A 437 7.01 25.28 -19.14
C GLN A 437 7.47 26.63 -18.64
#